data_AF-A0A194R1X2-F1
#
_entry.id   AF-A0A194R1X2-F1
#
_cell.length_a   1.000
_cell.length_b   1.000
_cell.length_c   1.000
_cell.angle_alpha   90.00
_cell.angle_beta   90.00
_cell.angle_gamma   90.00
#
_symmetry.space_group_name_H-M   'P 1'
#
loop_
_entity.id
_entity.type
_entity.pdbx_description
1 polymer ?
#
loop_
_entity_poly.entity_id
_entity_poly.type
_entity_poly.pdbx_seq_one_letter_code
_entity_poly.pdbx_strand_id
1 'polypeptide(L)'
;MYVYRLNLHIFFLPAGLGEFRIRDLNDEINKLMREKRHWEVQIKSLGGPDHARVGPRMLDQDGKEVPGNRGYKYFGAAKDLPGVRELFEQEPPPPARRTRADLMRDVDADYYGYRDDDDGLLLPLEKDAERHAIARAVEEWKRNKEQNKEQDLPEEENIYPEDPDDKRIEDDEEMTEKSSAPTLIAVPSQKDVEEALLRRKKQELLERYGCLDVKLENS
;
A
#
# COMPACT_ATOMS: atom_id res chain seq x y z
N MET A 1 57.66 15.40 11.43
CA MET A 1 57.78 14.28 12.39
C MET A 1 57.19 14.55 13.79
N TYR A 2 56.86 15.79 14.18
CA TYR A 2 56.33 16.09 15.53
C TYR A 2 54.79 15.99 15.66
N VAL A 3 54.04 16.06 14.56
CA VAL A 3 52.56 16.04 14.59
C VAL A 3 51.99 14.64 14.85
N TYR A 4 52.73 13.58 14.52
CA TYR A 4 52.29 12.19 14.75
C TYR A 4 52.53 11.70 16.19
N ARG A 5 53.41 12.36 16.95
CA ARG A 5 53.76 11.95 18.32
C ARG A 5 52.70 12.39 19.35
N LEU A 6 51.99 13.49 19.08
CA LEU A 6 50.85 13.95 19.88
C LEU A 6 49.61 13.10 19.67
N ASN A 7 49.35 12.65 18.43
CA ASN A 7 48.23 11.76 18.14
C ASN A 7 48.37 10.43 18.90
N LEU A 8 49.58 9.85 18.98
CA LEU A 8 49.79 8.57 19.68
C LEU A 8 49.54 8.66 21.21
N HIS A 9 49.75 9.83 21.82
CA HIS A 9 49.58 10.00 23.27
C HIS A 9 48.11 10.17 23.70
N ILE A 10 47.25 10.60 22.78
CA ILE A 10 45.80 10.75 22.99
C ILE A 10 45.10 9.37 22.92
N PHE A 11 45.62 8.45 22.10
CA PHE A 11 45.04 7.11 21.90
C PHE A 11 45.41 6.06 22.96
N PHE A 12 46.37 6.35 23.85
CA PHE A 12 46.86 5.36 24.82
C PHE A 12 46.95 5.99 26.22
N LEU A 13 45.82 6.14 26.88
CA LEU A 13 45.77 6.29 28.34
C LEU A 13 45.80 4.87 28.93
N PRO A 14 46.92 4.39 29.50
CA PRO A 14 46.97 3.07 30.10
C PRO A 14 46.04 3.04 31.32
N ALA A 15 45.20 2.01 31.41
CA ALA A 15 44.24 1.79 32.50
C ALA A 15 44.88 1.65 33.90
N GLY A 16 46.21 1.67 33.99
CA GLY A 16 46.99 1.61 35.24
C GLY A 16 47.36 2.97 35.83
N LEU A 17 46.96 4.09 35.22
CA LEU A 17 47.10 5.42 35.81
C LEU A 17 46.00 5.60 36.88
N GLY A 18 46.35 6.12 38.07
CA GLY A 18 45.36 6.35 39.13
C GLY A 18 44.21 7.25 38.66
N GLU A 19 42.99 6.98 39.13
CA GLU A 19 41.75 7.65 38.72
C GLU A 19 41.84 9.19 38.71
N PHE A 20 42.43 9.79 39.75
CA PHE A 20 42.61 11.24 39.84
C PHE A 20 43.42 11.81 38.67
N ARG A 21 44.50 11.13 38.29
CA ARG A 21 45.35 11.57 37.19
C ARG A 21 44.63 11.42 35.84
N ILE A 22 43.77 10.42 35.70
CA ILE A 22 42.93 10.25 34.49
C ILE A 22 41.95 11.42 34.36
N ARG A 23 41.37 11.90 35.47
CA ARG A 23 40.49 13.09 35.48
C ARG A 23 41.24 14.36 35.07
N ASP A 24 42.40 14.63 35.68
CA ASP A 24 43.21 15.81 35.38
C ASP A 24 43.65 15.83 33.91
N LEU A 25 44.06 14.68 33.37
CA LEU A 25 44.44 14.56 31.96
C LEU A 25 43.25 14.78 31.02
N ASN A 26 42.05 14.32 31.41
CA ASN A 26 40.85 14.57 30.62
C ASN A 26 40.48 16.07 30.62
N ASP A 27 40.61 16.75 31.75
CA ASP A 27 40.42 18.21 31.84
C ASP A 27 41.43 18.96 30.96
N GLU A 28 42.69 18.54 30.98
CA GLU A 28 43.75 19.12 30.14
C GLU A 28 43.46 18.92 28.64
N ILE A 29 43.04 17.71 28.24
CA ILE A 29 42.64 17.43 26.85
C ILE A 29 41.46 18.31 26.44
N ASN A 30 40.42 18.44 27.28
CA ASN A 30 39.26 19.29 26.99
C ASN A 30 39.63 20.77 26.92
N LYS A 31 40.62 21.23 27.70
CA LYS A 31 41.18 22.58 27.60
C LYS A 31 41.89 22.78 26.26
N LEU A 32 42.79 21.88 25.89
CA LEU A 32 43.52 21.94 24.62
C LEU A 32 42.59 21.89 23.40
N MET A 33 41.51 21.12 23.47
CA MET A 33 40.51 21.07 22.39
C MET A 33 39.75 22.39 22.21
N ARG A 34 39.45 23.11 23.30
CA ARG A 34 38.84 24.44 23.23
C ARG A 34 39.80 25.47 22.65
N GLU A 35 41.06 25.43 23.08
CA GLU A 35 42.11 26.30 22.53
C GLU A 35 42.34 26.02 21.05
N LYS A 36 42.47 24.75 20.65
CA LYS A 36 42.56 24.33 19.25
C LYS A 36 41.41 24.88 18.42
N ARG A 37 40.17 24.75 18.90
CA ARG A 37 38.99 25.31 18.21
C ARG A 37 39.07 26.83 18.08
N HIS A 38 39.53 27.53 19.11
CA HIS A 38 39.70 28.98 19.07
C HIS A 38 40.74 29.40 18.02
N TRP A 39 41.88 28.70 17.99
CA TRP A 39 42.93 28.90 17.00
C TRP A 39 42.46 28.59 15.59
N GLU A 40 41.70 27.52 15.37
CA GLU A 40 41.13 27.19 14.05
C GLU A 40 40.20 28.28 13.53
N VAL A 41 39.36 28.85 14.41
CA VAL A 41 38.49 29.98 14.06
C VAL A 41 39.33 31.21 13.71
N GLN A 42 40.38 31.50 14.47
CA GLN A 42 41.26 32.63 14.21
C GLN A 42 42.05 32.46 12.89
N ILE A 43 42.54 31.27 12.58
CA ILE A 43 43.21 30.97 11.31
C ILE A 43 42.24 31.20 10.16
N LYS A 44 41.00 30.73 10.29
CA LYS A 44 39.95 30.96 9.29
C LYS A 44 39.61 32.45 9.12
N SER A 45 39.51 33.21 10.21
CA SER A 45 39.20 34.64 10.14
C SER A 45 40.34 35.46 9.51
N LEU A 46 41.58 35.01 9.64
CA LEU A 46 42.75 35.58 8.98
C LEU A 46 42.89 35.16 7.51
N GLY A 47 41.92 34.42 6.95
CA GLY A 47 41.91 33.96 5.56
C GLY A 47 42.72 32.68 5.32
N GLY A 48 43.09 31.95 6.38
CA GLY A 48 43.78 30.67 6.31
C GLY A 48 42.85 29.47 6.02
N PRO A 49 43.43 28.25 5.89
CA PRO A 49 42.67 27.03 5.62
C PRO A 49 41.67 26.67 6.72
N ASP A 50 40.51 26.12 6.31
CA ASP A 50 39.48 25.64 7.25
C ASP A 50 39.85 24.26 7.82
N HIS A 51 40.65 24.28 8.89
CA HIS A 51 41.10 23.08 9.61
C HIS A 51 39.96 22.32 10.30
N ALA A 52 38.85 22.98 10.65
CA ALA A 52 37.69 22.32 11.23
C ALA A 52 36.97 21.42 10.23
N ARG A 53 37.02 21.77 8.94
CA ARG A 53 36.41 20.99 7.84
C ARG A 53 37.33 19.92 7.25
N VAL A 54 38.63 20.20 7.19
CA VAL A 54 39.63 19.32 6.52
C VAL A 54 40.29 18.34 7.50
N GLY A 55 40.31 18.65 8.79
CA GLY A 55 40.88 17.77 9.80
C GLY A 55 40.10 16.45 9.94
N PRO A 56 40.76 15.35 10.36
CA PRO A 56 40.06 14.15 10.77
C PRO A 56 38.98 14.55 11.77
N ARG A 57 37.72 14.17 11.53
CA ARG A 57 36.69 14.22 12.56
C ARG A 57 37.23 13.38 13.71
N MET A 58 37.76 14.03 14.76
CA MET A 58 38.28 13.37 15.97
C MET A 58 37.14 12.74 16.80
N LEU A 59 36.07 12.36 16.13
CA LEU A 59 34.82 11.90 16.67
C LEU A 59 34.58 10.56 16.00
N ASP A 60 34.61 9.52 16.82
CA ASP A 60 33.71 8.36 16.77
C ASP A 60 34.37 7.13 17.40
N GLN A 61 35.71 7.09 17.49
CA GLN A 61 36.38 5.90 18.05
C GLN A 61 36.60 5.94 19.58
N ASP A 62 36.82 7.11 20.22
CA ASP A 62 37.24 7.13 21.63
C ASP A 62 36.70 8.26 22.53
N GLY A 63 35.86 9.18 22.05
CA GLY A 63 35.34 10.32 22.83
C GLY A 63 33.82 10.37 22.87
N LYS A 64 33.19 9.87 23.95
CA LYS A 64 31.73 9.93 24.11
C LYS A 64 31.35 11.24 24.79
N GLU A 65 30.36 11.95 24.24
CA GLU A 65 29.80 13.17 24.85
C GLU A 65 28.69 12.80 25.82
N VAL A 66 28.75 13.32 27.05
CA VAL A 66 27.69 13.09 28.04
C VAL A 66 26.39 13.73 27.52
N PRO A 67 25.28 12.98 27.45
CA PRO A 67 23.99 13.54 27.10
C PRO A 67 23.64 14.74 28.01
N GLY A 68 23.47 15.93 27.43
CA GLY A 68 23.10 17.15 28.15
C GLY A 68 24.25 18.13 28.43
N ASN A 69 25.50 17.68 28.53
CA ASN A 69 26.66 18.56 28.78
C ASN A 69 27.35 18.92 27.46
N ARG A 70 26.95 20.06 26.88
CA ARG A 70 27.42 20.51 25.56
C ARG A 70 28.88 20.99 25.62
N GLY A 71 29.82 20.07 25.37
CA GLY A 71 31.20 20.41 25.01
C GLY A 71 32.30 19.82 25.88
N TYR A 72 31.98 19.01 26.88
CA TYR A 72 32.97 18.27 27.67
C TYR A 72 32.95 16.78 27.26
N LYS A 73 34.13 16.22 26.95
CA LYS A 73 34.27 14.86 26.43
C LYS A 73 35.06 14.01 27.40
N TYR A 74 34.76 12.72 27.43
CA TYR A 74 35.56 11.74 28.16
C TYR A 74 36.22 10.80 27.15
N PHE A 75 37.55 10.71 27.23
CA PHE A 75 38.38 9.96 26.28
C PHE A 75 38.95 8.69 26.91
N GLY A 76 38.99 7.58 26.17
CA GLY A 76 39.67 6.35 26.60
C GLY A 76 39.25 5.90 28.00
N ALA A 77 40.22 5.68 28.90
CA ALA A 77 39.99 5.24 30.28
C ALA A 77 39.17 6.23 31.14
N ALA A 78 39.05 7.50 30.74
CA ALA A 78 38.26 8.49 31.48
C ALA A 78 36.75 8.22 31.42
N LYS A 79 36.27 7.44 30.45
CA LYS A 79 34.85 7.04 30.35
C LYS A 79 34.46 5.96 31.35
N ASP A 80 35.43 5.16 31.79
CA ASP A 80 35.23 4.01 32.67
C ASP A 80 35.36 4.40 34.16
N LEU A 81 35.55 5.70 34.43
CA LEU A 81 35.61 6.23 35.79
C LEU A 81 34.26 6.05 36.50
N PRO A 82 34.27 5.65 37.79
CA PRO A 82 33.05 5.55 38.60
C PRO A 82 32.31 6.90 38.62
N GLY A 83 31.00 6.87 38.39
CA GLY A 83 30.13 8.05 38.25
C GLY A 83 30.07 8.64 36.83
N VAL A 84 31.15 8.56 36.04
CA VAL A 84 31.12 8.95 34.61
C VAL A 84 30.50 7.82 33.78
N ARG A 85 30.86 6.57 34.09
CA ARG A 85 30.33 5.38 33.42
C ARG A 85 28.79 5.30 33.51
N GLU A 86 28.24 5.64 34.67
CA GLU A 86 26.78 5.67 34.93
C GLU A 86 26.07 6.72 34.05
N LEU A 87 26.72 7.84 33.72
CA LEU A 87 26.16 8.85 32.80
C LEU A 87 26.15 8.37 31.33
N PHE A 88 26.94 7.34 31.01
CA PHE A 88 27.08 6.80 29.65
C PHE A 88 26.40 5.46 29.43
N GLU A 89 26.13 4.71 30.50
CA GLU A 89 25.22 3.57 30.53
C GLU A 89 23.81 4.10 30.29
N GLN A 90 23.46 4.31 29.02
CA GLN A 90 22.07 4.58 28.65
C GLN A 90 21.22 3.39 29.07
N GLU A 91 20.06 3.66 29.67
CA GLU A 91 19.03 2.64 29.85
C GLU A 91 18.82 1.89 28.53
N PRO A 92 18.69 0.55 28.58
CA PRO A 92 18.46 -0.23 27.37
C PRO A 92 17.29 0.40 26.61
N PRO A 93 17.38 0.53 25.26
CA PRO A 93 16.34 1.18 24.50
C PRO A 93 14.98 0.54 24.83
N PRO A 94 13.92 1.35 25.00
CA PRO A 94 12.61 0.82 25.37
C PRO A 94 12.19 -0.24 24.35
N PRO A 95 11.47 -1.29 24.78
CA PRO A 95 11.04 -2.34 23.88
C PRO A 95 10.29 -1.74 22.69
N ALA A 96 10.58 -2.25 21.49
CA ALA A 96 9.94 -1.77 20.27
C ALA A 96 8.41 -1.85 20.42
N ARG A 97 7.74 -0.74 20.10
CA ARG A 97 6.26 -0.71 20.07
C ARG A 97 5.80 -1.66 18.97
N ARG A 98 4.69 -2.38 19.20
CA ARG A 98 4.07 -3.24 18.18
C ARG A 98 3.87 -2.44 16.90
N THR A 99 4.36 -2.96 15.79
CA THR A 99 4.20 -2.30 14.50
C THR A 99 2.80 -2.55 13.96
N ARG A 100 2.34 -1.71 13.01
CA ARG A 100 1.07 -1.97 12.31
C ARG A 100 1.07 -3.33 11.63
N ALA A 101 2.22 -3.78 11.11
CA ALA A 101 2.35 -5.11 10.51
C ALA A 101 2.12 -6.24 11.52
N ASP A 102 2.58 -6.09 12.76
CA ASP A 102 2.33 -7.07 13.82
C ASP A 102 0.85 -7.11 14.23
N LEU A 103 0.17 -5.95 14.22
CA LEU A 103 -1.26 -5.89 14.48
C LEU A 103 -2.08 -6.52 13.35
N MET A 104 -1.67 -6.34 12.10
CA MET A 104 -2.36 -6.86 10.92
C MET A 104 -2.10 -8.36 10.68
N ARG A 105 -1.10 -8.96 11.35
CA ARG A 105 -0.80 -10.38 11.23
C ARG A 105 -1.94 -11.27 11.80
N ASP A 106 -2.61 -10.78 12.84
CA ASP A 106 -3.67 -11.51 13.54
C ASP A 106 -5.08 -11.14 13.02
N VAL A 107 -5.16 -10.41 11.91
CA VAL A 107 -6.44 -10.00 11.30
C VAL A 107 -6.82 -11.04 10.24
N ASP A 108 -7.77 -11.89 10.61
CA ASP A 108 -8.26 -12.99 9.77
C ASP A 108 -9.41 -12.57 8.84
N ALA A 109 -9.79 -13.46 7.91
CA ALA A 109 -10.92 -13.25 7.00
C ALA A 109 -12.25 -12.97 7.74
N ASP A 110 -12.38 -13.50 8.96
CA ASP A 110 -13.51 -13.27 9.86
C ASP A 110 -13.64 -11.80 10.25
N TYR A 111 -12.53 -11.06 10.40
CA TYR A 111 -12.57 -9.61 10.68
C TYR A 111 -13.19 -8.82 9.53
N TYR A 112 -13.04 -9.32 8.31
CA TYR A 112 -13.59 -8.71 7.10
C TYR A 112 -14.97 -9.27 6.72
N GLY A 113 -15.56 -10.13 7.55
CA GLY A 113 -16.91 -10.66 7.34
C GLY A 113 -17.04 -11.65 6.18
N TYR A 114 -15.93 -12.19 5.65
CA TYR A 114 -15.96 -13.13 4.52
C TYR A 114 -16.69 -14.45 4.80
N ARG A 115 -17.08 -14.72 6.05
CA ARG A 115 -17.82 -15.92 6.47
C ARG A 115 -19.24 -15.64 6.94
N ASP A 116 -19.66 -14.37 7.00
CA ASP A 116 -20.99 -14.01 7.46
C ASP A 116 -22.07 -14.47 6.46
N ASP A 117 -21.74 -14.55 5.17
CA ASP A 117 -22.66 -15.04 4.13
C ASP A 117 -22.82 -16.58 4.14
N ASP A 118 -21.89 -17.31 4.76
CA ASP A 118 -21.85 -18.79 4.78
C ASP A 118 -22.59 -19.39 5.99
N ASP A 119 -23.11 -18.57 6.91
CA ASP A 119 -23.82 -19.02 8.12
C ASP A 119 -25.21 -19.61 7.83
N GLY A 120 -25.71 -19.43 6.60
CA GLY A 120 -27.01 -19.89 6.14
C GLY A 120 -28.21 -19.12 6.70
N LEU A 121 -27.97 -18.03 7.46
CA LEU A 121 -29.01 -17.16 8.02
C LEU A 121 -29.56 -16.19 6.96
N LEU A 122 -28.72 -15.78 6.00
CA LEU A 122 -29.08 -14.83 4.96
C LEU A 122 -30.25 -15.33 4.09
N LEU A 123 -30.19 -16.58 3.61
CA LEU A 123 -31.20 -17.17 2.71
C LEU A 123 -32.64 -17.20 3.29
N PRO A 124 -32.87 -17.63 4.55
CA PRO A 124 -34.18 -17.49 5.19
C PRO A 124 -34.67 -16.04 5.29
N LEU A 125 -33.80 -15.12 5.69
CA LEU A 125 -34.15 -13.71 5.84
C LEU A 125 -34.52 -13.06 4.51
N GLU A 126 -33.77 -13.37 3.45
CA GLU A 126 -34.06 -12.93 2.08
C GLU A 126 -35.41 -13.45 1.61
N LYS A 127 -35.69 -14.74 1.78
CA LYS A 127 -37.00 -15.32 1.42
C LYS A 127 -38.14 -14.66 2.17
N ASP A 128 -37.95 -14.33 3.43
CA ASP A 128 -38.95 -13.65 4.24
C ASP A 128 -39.17 -12.23 3.71
N ALA A 129 -38.10 -11.48 3.47
CA ALA A 129 -38.16 -10.13 2.91
C ALA A 129 -38.79 -10.10 1.50
N GLU A 130 -38.43 -11.06 0.65
CA GLU A 130 -38.97 -11.23 -0.70
C GLU A 130 -40.49 -11.43 -0.66
N ARG A 131 -41.00 -12.31 0.21
CA ARG A 131 -42.45 -12.50 0.37
C ARG A 131 -43.16 -11.21 0.75
N HIS A 132 -42.58 -10.41 1.65
CA HIS A 132 -43.15 -9.12 2.05
C HIS A 132 -43.07 -8.09 0.90
N ALA A 133 -41.98 -8.06 0.14
CA ALA A 133 -41.82 -7.18 -1.02
C ALA A 133 -42.84 -7.50 -2.12
N ILE A 134 -42.99 -8.78 -2.46
CA ILE A 134 -43.99 -9.25 -3.43
C ILE A 134 -45.40 -8.90 -2.96
N ALA A 135 -45.72 -9.13 -1.68
CA ALA A 135 -47.04 -8.80 -1.14
C ALA A 135 -47.37 -7.30 -1.29
N ARG A 136 -46.41 -6.43 -0.94
CA ARG A 136 -46.55 -4.97 -1.11
C ARG A 136 -46.71 -4.57 -2.58
N ALA A 137 -45.88 -5.10 -3.47
CA ALA A 137 -45.93 -4.80 -4.90
C ALA A 137 -47.27 -5.25 -5.52
N VAL A 138 -47.77 -6.42 -5.14
CA VAL A 138 -49.06 -6.94 -5.59
C VAL A 138 -50.22 -6.09 -5.08
N GLU A 139 -50.17 -5.65 -3.82
CA GLU A 139 -51.18 -4.77 -3.25
C GLU A 139 -51.21 -3.41 -3.97
N GLU A 140 -50.03 -2.83 -4.22
CA GLU A 140 -49.90 -1.59 -4.96
C GLU A 140 -50.41 -1.72 -6.41
N TRP A 141 -50.06 -2.81 -7.09
CA TRP A 141 -50.55 -3.10 -8.44
C TRP A 141 -52.08 -3.22 -8.48
N LYS A 142 -52.68 -3.96 -7.52
CA LYS A 142 -54.14 -4.07 -7.41
C LYS A 142 -54.79 -2.70 -7.19
N ARG A 143 -54.25 -1.90 -6.28
CA ARG A 143 -54.73 -0.53 -6.00
C ARG A 143 -54.65 0.37 -7.23
N ASN A 144 -53.56 0.32 -7.99
CA ASN A 144 -53.38 1.13 -9.20
C ASN A 144 -54.31 0.67 -10.34
N LYS A 145 -54.50 -0.65 -10.48
CA LYS A 145 -55.44 -1.24 -11.45
C LYS A 145 -56.89 -0.84 -11.17
N GLU A 146 -57.31 -0.84 -9.90
CA GLU A 146 -58.64 -0.37 -9.49
C GLU A 146 -58.84 1.13 -9.71
N GLN A 147 -57.77 1.92 -9.57
CA GLN A 147 -57.79 3.36 -9.84
C GLN A 147 -57.65 3.72 -11.33
N ASN A 148 -57.55 2.73 -12.23
CA ASN A 148 -57.40 2.89 -13.67
C ASN A 148 -56.28 3.88 -14.06
N LYS A 149 -55.22 3.93 -13.24
CA LYS A 149 -54.00 4.68 -13.56
C LYS A 149 -53.16 3.79 -14.48
N GLU A 150 -53.03 4.19 -15.75
CA GLU A 150 -51.92 3.72 -16.59
C GLU A 150 -50.63 4.01 -15.83
N GLN A 151 -49.88 2.96 -15.50
CA GLN A 151 -48.58 3.11 -14.86
C GLN A 151 -47.61 3.56 -15.94
N ASP A 152 -47.25 4.85 -15.95
CA ASP A 152 -45.97 5.28 -16.50
C ASP A 152 -44.90 4.48 -15.76
N LEU A 153 -44.21 3.60 -16.49
CA LEU A 153 -43.02 2.92 -15.98
C LEU A 153 -42.03 4.04 -15.60
N PRO A 154 -41.59 4.13 -14.33
CA PRO A 154 -40.53 5.08 -14.00
C PRO A 154 -39.33 4.70 -14.85
N GLU A 155 -38.77 5.67 -15.59
CA GLU A 155 -37.47 5.52 -16.23
C GLU A 155 -36.49 5.00 -15.18
N GLU A 156 -35.89 3.83 -15.42
CA GLU A 156 -34.88 3.29 -14.50
C GLU A 156 -33.75 4.30 -14.40
N GLU A 157 -33.60 4.95 -13.25
CA GLU A 157 -32.47 5.83 -12.98
C GLU A 157 -31.17 5.04 -13.20
N ASN A 158 -30.34 5.51 -14.11
CA ASN A 158 -29.04 4.91 -14.37
C ASN A 158 -28.18 5.03 -13.11
N ILE A 159 -28.00 3.91 -12.41
CA ILE A 159 -27.30 3.80 -11.12
C ILE A 159 -25.79 4.10 -11.28
N TYR A 160 -25.30 4.10 -12.51
CA TYR A 160 -23.94 4.48 -12.85
C TYR A 160 -23.92 5.97 -13.23
N PRO A 161 -23.20 6.82 -12.48
CA PRO A 161 -22.98 8.19 -12.92
C PRO A 161 -22.23 8.14 -14.26
N GLU A 162 -22.83 8.72 -15.30
CA GLU A 162 -22.15 8.98 -16.57
C GLU A 162 -21.00 9.94 -16.29
N ASP A 163 -19.79 9.39 -16.10
CA ASP A 163 -18.57 10.17 -15.95
C ASP A 163 -18.12 10.57 -17.37
N PRO A 164 -18.22 11.86 -17.76
CA PRO A 164 -17.90 12.30 -19.11
C PRO A 164 -16.41 12.12 -19.48
N ASP A 165 -15.55 11.77 -18.50
CA ASP A 165 -14.14 11.45 -18.67
C ASP A 165 -13.82 9.93 -18.55
N ASP A 166 -14.82 9.03 -18.50
CA ASP A 166 -14.58 7.57 -18.46
C ASP A 166 -14.10 7.03 -19.83
N LYS A 167 -12.78 7.13 -20.06
CA LYS A 167 -12.09 6.61 -21.25
C LYS A 167 -12.10 5.09 -21.40
N ARG A 168 -12.82 4.35 -20.55
CA ARG A 168 -13.02 2.91 -20.73
C ARG A 168 -14.04 2.60 -21.83
N ILE A 169 -14.92 3.55 -22.13
CA ILE A 169 -15.87 3.51 -23.24
C ILE A 169 -15.47 4.61 -24.23
N GLU A 170 -14.26 4.51 -24.77
CA GLU A 170 -13.97 5.22 -26.02
C GLU A 170 -14.69 4.43 -27.13
N ASP A 171 -15.57 5.10 -27.88
CA ASP A 171 -16.16 4.59 -29.11
C ASP A 171 -15.02 4.30 -30.11
N ASP A 172 -14.45 3.11 -30.02
CA ASP A 172 -13.46 2.57 -30.94
C ASP A 172 -14.14 2.24 -32.29
N GLU A 173 -14.58 3.28 -33.01
CA GLU A 173 -14.91 3.17 -34.44
C GLU A 173 -13.64 3.11 -35.33
N GLU A 174 -12.44 3.16 -34.75
CA GLU A 174 -11.18 3.20 -35.52
C GLU A 174 -10.04 2.28 -35.02
N MET A 175 -10.35 1.14 -34.39
CA MET A 175 -9.36 0.10 -34.06
C MET A 175 -9.64 -1.24 -34.74
N THR A 176 -9.71 -1.21 -36.09
CA THR A 176 -9.50 -2.41 -36.91
C THR A 176 -8.01 -2.56 -37.23
N GLU A 177 -7.21 -3.05 -36.28
CA GLU A 177 -6.12 -3.98 -36.56
C GLU A 177 -5.33 -4.33 -35.29
N LYS A 178 -5.37 -5.62 -34.94
CA LYS A 178 -4.45 -6.36 -34.06
C LYS A 178 -4.57 -6.12 -32.55
N SER A 179 -5.52 -6.81 -31.93
CA SER A 179 -5.28 -7.48 -30.64
C SER A 179 -6.12 -8.77 -30.50
N SER A 180 -5.42 -9.83 -30.07
CA SER A 180 -5.87 -11.13 -29.55
C SER A 180 -7.29 -11.63 -29.85
N ALA A 181 -7.36 -12.71 -30.62
CA ALA A 181 -8.58 -13.46 -30.94
C ALA A 181 -9.43 -13.86 -29.71
N PRO A 182 -10.69 -13.43 -29.62
CA PRO A 182 -11.76 -14.25 -29.10
C PRO A 182 -12.26 -15.16 -30.24
N THR A 183 -12.63 -16.41 -29.94
CA THR A 183 -13.33 -17.27 -30.90
C THR A 183 -14.59 -16.55 -31.38
N LEU A 184 -14.50 -15.96 -32.57
CA LEU A 184 -15.60 -15.29 -33.25
C LEU A 184 -16.62 -16.36 -33.62
N ILE A 185 -17.52 -16.67 -32.71
CA ILE A 185 -18.70 -17.47 -33.03
C ILE A 185 -19.51 -16.59 -33.97
N ALA A 186 -19.49 -16.92 -35.26
CA ALA A 186 -20.23 -16.19 -36.27
C ALA A 186 -21.74 -16.33 -35.97
N VAL A 187 -22.32 -15.29 -35.36
CA VAL A 187 -23.76 -15.21 -35.12
C VAL A 187 -24.42 -14.93 -36.48
N PRO A 188 -25.31 -15.81 -36.99
CA PRO A 188 -25.98 -15.60 -38.26
C PRO A 188 -26.79 -14.30 -38.26
N SER A 189 -26.86 -13.63 -39.42
CA SER A 189 -27.66 -12.43 -39.54
C SER A 189 -29.15 -12.77 -39.47
N GLN A 190 -30.00 -11.79 -39.12
CA GLN A 190 -31.44 -11.99 -39.03
C GLN A 190 -32.05 -12.55 -40.33
N LYS A 191 -31.54 -12.13 -41.49
CA LYS A 191 -31.96 -12.65 -42.80
C LYS A 191 -31.61 -14.13 -42.97
N ASP A 192 -30.43 -14.55 -42.51
CA ASP A 192 -30.00 -15.96 -42.58
C ASP A 192 -30.89 -16.85 -41.72
N VAL A 193 -31.32 -16.34 -40.56
CA VAL A 193 -32.24 -17.05 -39.66
C VAL A 193 -33.64 -17.17 -40.27
N GLU A 194 -34.15 -16.10 -40.90
CA GLU A 194 -35.44 -16.10 -41.58
C GLU A 194 -35.48 -17.08 -42.76
N GLU A 195 -34.42 -17.10 -43.59
CA GLU A 195 -34.31 -18.05 -44.69
C GLU A 195 -34.22 -19.51 -44.19
N ALA A 196 -33.46 -19.76 -43.12
CA ALA A 196 -33.38 -21.08 -42.51
C ALA A 196 -34.74 -21.56 -41.97
N LEU A 197 -35.50 -20.65 -41.32
CA LEU A 197 -36.85 -20.93 -40.84
C LEU A 197 -37.82 -21.21 -41.99
N LEU A 198 -37.77 -20.41 -43.07
CA LEU A 198 -38.58 -20.63 -44.27
C LEU A 198 -38.27 -21.97 -44.93
N ARG A 199 -36.98 -22.32 -45.05
CA ARG A 199 -36.53 -23.59 -45.63
C ARG A 199 -37.02 -24.78 -44.80
N ARG A 200 -36.92 -24.70 -43.47
CA ARG A 200 -37.44 -25.73 -42.56
C ARG A 200 -38.95 -25.88 -42.66
N LYS A 201 -39.71 -24.77 -42.69
CA LYS A 201 -41.17 -24.78 -42.89
C LYS A 201 -41.55 -25.37 -44.25
N LYS A 202 -40.80 -25.07 -45.31
CA LYS A 202 -41.02 -25.63 -46.64
C LYS A 202 -40.80 -27.15 -46.66
N GLN A 203 -39.75 -27.64 -45.99
CA GLN A 203 -39.51 -29.08 -45.86
C GLN A 203 -40.62 -29.77 -45.06
N GLU A 204 -41.04 -29.20 -43.93
CA GLU A 204 -42.11 -29.76 -43.12
C GLU A 204 -43.44 -29.83 -43.89
N LEU A 205 -43.75 -28.80 -44.70
CA LEU A 205 -44.91 -28.83 -45.60
C LEU A 205 -44.76 -29.89 -46.69
N LEU A 206 -43.56 -30.07 -47.25
CA LEU A 206 -43.30 -31.11 -48.24
C LEU A 206 -43.41 -32.52 -47.64
N GLU A 207 -42.99 -32.72 -46.40
CA GLU A 207 -43.16 -34.00 -45.69
C GLU A 207 -44.64 -34.26 -45.37
N ARG A 208 -45.36 -33.23 -44.92
CA ARG A 208 -46.78 -33.34 -44.56
C ARG A 208 -47.70 -33.49 -45.77
N TYR A 209 -47.38 -32.86 -46.90
CA TYR A 209 -48.28 -32.78 -48.06
C TYR A 209 -47.69 -33.32 -49.37
N GLY A 210 -46.37 -33.41 -49.51
CA GLY A 210 -45.70 -33.91 -50.72
C GLY A 210 -45.75 -35.43 -50.91
N CYS A 211 -46.31 -36.18 -49.95
CA CYS A 211 -46.63 -37.60 -50.13
C CYS A 211 -47.98 -37.82 -50.86
N LEU A 212 -48.77 -36.76 -51.11
CA LEU A 212 -50.10 -36.88 -51.72
C LEU A 212 -50.10 -36.91 -53.26
N ASP A 213 -49.04 -36.45 -53.94
CA ASP A 213 -49.06 -36.30 -55.42
C ASP A 213 -48.45 -37.46 -56.21
N VAL A 214 -48.04 -38.57 -55.58
CA VAL A 214 -47.46 -39.75 -56.30
C VAL A 214 -48.44 -40.94 -56.41
N LYS A 215 -49.72 -40.77 -56.05
CA LYS A 215 -50.73 -41.86 -56.11
C LYS A 215 -51.86 -41.66 -57.13
N LEU A 216 -51.72 -40.76 -58.11
CA LEU A 216 -52.76 -40.54 -59.13
C LEU A 216 -52.35 -40.74 -60.59
N GLU A 217 -51.14 -41.20 -60.90
CA GLU A 217 -50.78 -41.64 -62.26
C GLU A 217 -50.19 -43.04 -62.24
N ASN A 218 -51.09 -44.03 -62.15
CA ASN A 218 -50.93 -45.38 -62.70
C ASN A 218 -52.33 -46.04 -62.68
N SER A 219 -53.15 -45.69 -63.68
CA SER A 219 -54.24 -46.49 -64.24
C SER A 219 -54.28 -46.25 -65.74
#